data_AF-A0AAD3CYD2-F1
#
_entry.id   AF-A0AAD3CYD2-F1
#
_cell.length_a   1.000
_cell.length_b   1.000
_cell.length_c   1.000
_cell.angle_alpha   90.00
_cell.angle_beta   90.00
_cell.angle_gamma   90.00
#
_symmetry.space_group_name_H-M   'P 1'
#
loop_
_entity.id
_entity.type
_entity.pdbx_description
1 polymer ?
#
loop_
_entity_poly.entity_id
_entity_poly.type
_entity_poly.pdbx_seq_one_letter_code
_entity_poly.pdbx_strand_id
1 'polypeptide(L)'
;MLEVLNLYGKVSGTIYRKYDFLLMASSPRKGDDFSNIKLDKKQKQIRRKPLTRRPPTYWKDKNNISKELKLFWSSVNVTIDANSPPPIPSETLLKHFERHDLRYAISNMGGREAISKDLNATLIPGKWSEAIQFSDEVKQLLSKSNPFGKGLSKVAPPISRHAKKTLVKNQLRKVQKRMHDMITDSFLAANETNASSIDNGSFMMADISDLITPVKEKIDDMTLDKLRYSGGERWAQQKDRKARGYWDIDVLIEELYDYQSYIKEKKKRPSIWMARPSEISEEGRHDLRQAIARFGGTDFVCNITGLIPYQEWRYFETQLELFLELRSYLNKFGEKSEIDGQVVVFPRLKDIKINGRERLYDLIMDFGGRKMIAIKLDMPYQKSIKDEVFKGLSMGKIDLDFAIRLMIYMRKKMLKANCKFYRSRGACDHIYMPTVDDLKHDKEFRLATEVELYGFENVARRLQFQMKSNELAKSTLCLQSKK
;
A
#
# COMPACT_ATOMS: atom_id res chain seq x y z
N MET A 1 21.49 2.01 -32.35
CA MET A 1 20.66 1.56 -31.21
C MET A 1 21.38 0.58 -30.28
N LEU A 2 22.27 -0.30 -30.78
CA LEU A 2 23.11 -1.19 -29.95
C LEU A 2 24.22 -0.46 -29.15
N GLU A 3 24.69 0.71 -29.60
CA GLU A 3 25.71 1.50 -28.88
C GLU A 3 25.19 2.23 -27.65
N VAL A 4 23.90 2.60 -27.62
CA VAL A 4 23.28 3.31 -26.48
C VAL A 4 23.13 2.40 -25.26
N LEU A 5 23.03 1.07 -25.46
CA LEU A 5 22.99 0.09 -24.37
C LEU A 5 24.38 -0.20 -23.78
N ASN A 6 25.46 0.04 -24.52
CA ASN A 6 26.83 -0.22 -24.04
C ASN A 6 27.37 0.91 -23.14
N LEU A 7 26.85 2.14 -23.26
CA LEU A 7 27.22 3.26 -22.39
C LEU A 7 26.60 3.17 -20.98
N TYR A 8 25.38 2.64 -20.85
CA TYR A 8 24.74 2.45 -19.55
C TYR A 8 25.41 1.35 -18.69
N GLY A 9 26.11 0.40 -19.31
CA GLY A 9 26.86 -0.65 -18.60
C GLY A 9 28.20 -0.18 -18.01
N LYS A 10 28.83 0.87 -18.57
CA LYS A 10 30.13 1.37 -18.10
C LYS A 10 30.03 2.39 -16.96
N VAL A 11 28.91 3.12 -16.85
CA VAL A 11 28.73 4.14 -15.81
C VAL A 11 28.27 3.55 -14.48
N SER A 12 27.61 2.39 -14.46
CA SER A 12 27.23 1.72 -13.19
C SER A 12 28.39 0.97 -12.52
N GLY A 13 29.44 0.61 -13.25
CA GLY A 13 30.58 -0.14 -12.69
C GLY A 13 31.53 0.69 -11.82
N THR A 14 31.60 2.01 -12.03
CA THR A 14 32.54 2.90 -11.32
C THR A 14 32.00 3.43 -10.00
N ILE A 15 30.66 3.51 -9.86
CA ILE A 15 30.02 4.00 -8.63
C ILE A 15 29.99 2.90 -7.55
N TYR A 16 29.96 1.62 -7.93
CA TYR A 16 29.94 0.50 -6.98
C TYR A 16 31.31 0.15 -6.36
N ARG A 17 32.44 0.55 -6.96
CA ARG A 17 33.77 0.27 -6.36
C ARG A 17 34.12 1.14 -5.16
N LYS A 18 33.45 2.28 -4.96
CA LYS A 18 33.73 3.18 -3.83
C LYS A 18 32.96 2.81 -2.55
N TYR A 19 31.92 1.97 -2.67
CA TYR A 19 31.13 1.49 -1.53
C TYR A 19 31.65 0.18 -0.92
N ASP A 20 32.48 -0.59 -1.64
CA ASP A 20 33.10 -1.80 -1.09
C ASP A 20 34.21 -1.51 -0.06
N PHE A 21 34.82 -0.33 -0.07
CA PHE A 21 35.91 -0.01 0.85
C PHE A 21 35.44 0.42 2.25
N LEU A 22 34.19 0.88 2.40
CA LEU A 22 33.66 1.32 3.70
C LEU A 22 32.85 0.25 4.45
N LEU A 23 32.47 -0.86 3.80
CA LEU A 23 31.79 -1.99 4.46
C LEU A 23 32.74 -3.07 4.99
N MET A 24 34.06 -2.92 4.82
CA MET A 24 35.06 -3.88 5.30
C MET A 24 35.57 -3.61 6.73
N ALA A 25 35.16 -2.52 7.38
CA ALA A 25 35.65 -2.16 8.72
C ALA A 25 34.91 -2.86 9.89
N SER A 26 33.96 -3.75 9.63
CA SER A 26 33.26 -4.50 10.68
C SER A 26 32.81 -5.89 10.21
N SER A 27 33.69 -6.58 9.47
CA SER A 27 33.49 -8.00 9.17
C SER A 27 33.85 -8.85 10.41
N PRO A 28 32.96 -9.74 10.88
CA PRO A 28 33.27 -10.72 11.90
C PRO A 28 34.46 -11.58 11.45
N ARG A 29 35.34 -11.95 12.39
CA ARG A 29 36.52 -12.77 12.10
C ARG A 29 36.07 -14.11 11.52
N LYS A 30 36.77 -14.54 10.46
CA LYS A 30 36.64 -15.85 9.82
C LYS A 30 36.97 -16.93 10.88
N GLY A 31 35.95 -17.45 11.56
CA GLY A 31 36.11 -18.36 12.69
C GLY A 31 34.87 -18.52 13.56
N ASP A 32 33.91 -17.60 13.48
CA ASP A 32 32.64 -17.74 14.21
C ASP A 32 31.75 -18.79 13.54
N ASP A 33 31.64 -19.96 14.17
CA ASP A 33 30.79 -21.06 13.77
C ASP A 33 29.30 -20.72 14.01
N PHE A 34 28.69 -20.07 13.01
CA PHE A 34 27.28 -19.70 13.01
C PHE A 34 26.31 -20.89 12.81
N SER A 35 26.81 -22.13 12.72
CA SER A 35 25.97 -23.32 12.50
C SER A 35 25.03 -23.62 13.68
N ASN A 36 25.20 -22.97 14.83
CA ASN A 36 24.37 -23.14 16.02
C ASN A 36 23.42 -21.97 16.36
N ILE A 37 23.34 -20.90 15.55
CA ILE A 37 22.32 -19.87 15.78
C ILE A 37 20.97 -20.36 15.24
N LYS A 38 20.28 -21.17 16.06
CA LYS A 38 18.84 -21.39 15.90
C LYS A 38 18.15 -20.06 16.15
N LEU A 39 17.74 -19.37 15.09
CA LEU A 39 16.75 -18.30 15.18
C LEU A 39 15.52 -18.90 15.87
N ASP A 40 15.29 -18.50 17.12
CA ASP A 40 14.09 -18.90 17.86
C ASP A 40 12.88 -18.59 17.00
N LYS A 41 12.21 -19.66 16.54
CA LYS A 41 10.98 -19.54 15.77
C LYS A 41 10.04 -18.70 16.62
N LYS A 42 9.69 -17.49 16.14
CA LYS A 42 8.66 -16.65 16.76
C LYS A 42 7.53 -17.56 17.21
N GLN A 43 7.28 -17.62 18.52
CA GLN A 43 6.21 -18.44 19.08
C GLN A 43 4.96 -18.24 18.22
N LYS A 44 4.47 -19.33 17.62
CA LYS A 44 3.24 -19.29 16.82
C LYS A 44 2.20 -18.62 17.70
N GLN A 45 1.66 -17.50 17.21
CA GLN A 45 0.63 -16.75 17.91
C GLN A 45 -0.50 -17.72 18.24
N ILE A 46 -0.63 -18.08 19.52
CA ILE A 46 -1.73 -18.91 20.00
C ILE A 46 -2.99 -18.10 19.76
N ARG A 47 -3.80 -18.51 18.77
CA ARG A 47 -5.10 -17.90 18.53
C ARG A 47 -5.92 -18.15 19.79
N ARG A 48 -6.30 -17.06 20.50
CA ARG A 48 -7.24 -17.15 21.62
C ARG A 48 -8.48 -17.88 21.10
N LYS A 49 -8.93 -18.93 21.82
CA LYS A 49 -10.20 -19.58 21.53
C LYS A 49 -11.27 -18.48 21.45
N PRO A 50 -12.14 -18.47 20.43
CA PRO A 50 -13.18 -17.46 20.34
C PRO A 50 -14.02 -17.54 21.61
N LEU A 51 -14.07 -16.43 22.37
CA LEU A 51 -15.06 -16.30 23.44
C LEU A 51 -16.44 -16.52 22.81
N THR A 52 -17.29 -17.30 23.47
CA THR A 52 -18.67 -17.52 23.07
C THR A 52 -19.36 -16.16 22.99
N ARG A 53 -19.53 -15.64 21.77
CA ARG A 53 -20.17 -14.34 21.56
C ARG A 53 -21.62 -14.46 22.01
N ARG A 54 -22.08 -13.52 22.83
CA ARG A 54 -23.50 -13.39 23.17
C ARG A 54 -24.31 -13.17 21.89
N PRO A 55 -25.51 -13.78 21.75
CA PRO A 55 -26.33 -13.57 20.57
C PRO A 55 -26.76 -12.09 20.47
N PRO A 56 -26.99 -11.54 19.27
CA PRO A 56 -27.35 -10.12 19.10
C PRO A 56 -28.61 -9.69 19.90
N THR A 57 -29.56 -10.61 20.10
CA THR A 57 -30.78 -10.38 20.88
C THR A 57 -30.51 -10.20 22.37
N TYR A 58 -29.40 -10.73 22.89
CA TYR A 58 -29.01 -10.60 24.30
C TYR A 58 -28.87 -9.13 24.72
N TRP A 59 -28.31 -8.30 23.83
CA TRP A 59 -28.03 -6.89 24.08
C TRP A 59 -29.24 -5.97 23.90
N LYS A 60 -30.38 -6.49 23.43
CA LYS A 60 -31.63 -5.70 23.35
C LYS A 60 -32.32 -5.56 24.71
N ASP A 61 -32.03 -6.46 25.64
CA ASP A 61 -32.59 -6.44 26.98
C ASP A 61 -31.74 -5.59 27.93
N LYS A 62 -32.35 -4.57 28.51
CA LYS A 62 -31.75 -3.63 29.46
C LYS A 62 -31.23 -4.34 30.71
N ASN A 63 -31.90 -5.40 31.16
CA ASN A 63 -31.51 -6.16 32.34
C ASN A 63 -30.18 -6.90 32.12
N ASN A 64 -29.94 -7.39 30.90
CA ASN A 64 -28.69 -8.04 30.53
C ASN A 64 -27.53 -7.03 30.53
N ILE A 65 -27.75 -5.81 30.06
CA ILE A 65 -26.74 -4.74 30.11
C ILE A 65 -26.41 -4.38 31.56
N SER A 66 -27.43 -4.19 32.41
CA SER A 66 -27.24 -3.95 33.85
C SER A 66 -26.45 -5.07 34.53
N LYS A 67 -26.78 -6.34 34.24
CA LYS A 67 -26.05 -7.50 34.75
C LYS A 67 -24.59 -7.51 34.30
N GLU A 68 -24.32 -7.29 33.02
CA GLU A 68 -22.95 -7.25 32.48
C GLU A 68 -22.15 -6.04 32.99
N LEU A 69 -22.80 -4.91 33.30
CA LEU A 69 -22.18 -3.78 33.98
C LEU A 69 -21.79 -4.11 35.43
N LYS A 70 -22.68 -4.76 36.21
CA LYS A 70 -22.34 -5.26 37.56
C LYS A 70 -21.18 -6.25 37.51
N LEU A 71 -21.20 -7.18 36.56
CA LEU A 71 -20.11 -8.14 36.34
C LEU A 71 -18.81 -7.44 35.95
N PHE A 72 -18.87 -6.40 35.10
CA PHE A 72 -17.70 -5.61 34.73
C PHE A 72 -17.04 -5.00 35.96
N TRP A 73 -17.79 -4.29 36.79
CA TRP A 73 -17.25 -3.64 37.99
C TRP A 73 -16.74 -4.63 39.04
N SER A 74 -17.45 -5.73 39.24
CA SER A 74 -16.98 -6.83 40.09
C SER A 74 -15.66 -7.43 39.58
N SER A 75 -15.52 -7.61 38.25
CA SER A 75 -14.30 -8.17 37.64
C SER A 75 -13.07 -7.27 37.79
N VAL A 76 -13.27 -5.97 38.03
CA VAL A 76 -12.20 -5.00 38.32
C VAL A 76 -12.10 -4.66 39.80
N ASN A 77 -12.67 -5.48 40.69
CA ASN A 77 -12.66 -5.31 42.15
C ASN A 77 -13.20 -3.95 42.63
N VAL A 78 -14.24 -3.42 41.97
CA VAL A 78 -14.98 -2.24 42.43
C VAL A 78 -16.29 -2.73 43.05
N THR A 79 -16.52 -2.35 44.31
CA THR A 79 -17.73 -2.74 45.04
C THR A 79 -18.86 -1.77 44.73
N ILE A 80 -19.96 -2.29 44.20
CA ILE A 80 -21.21 -1.54 43.98
C ILE A 80 -22.28 -2.10 44.90
N ASP A 81 -23.10 -1.22 45.47
CA ASP A 81 -24.25 -1.64 46.26
C ASP A 81 -25.22 -2.47 45.42
N ALA A 82 -25.65 -3.62 45.96
CA ALA A 82 -26.45 -4.60 45.24
C ALA A 82 -27.80 -4.02 44.77
N ASN A 83 -28.35 -3.09 45.54
CA ASN A 83 -29.65 -2.45 45.30
C ASN A 83 -29.55 -1.25 44.36
N SER A 84 -28.38 -0.61 44.26
CA SER A 84 -28.14 0.49 43.33
C SER A 84 -27.89 0.02 41.88
N PRO A 85 -28.31 0.81 40.87
CA PRO A 85 -27.93 0.55 39.48
C PRO A 85 -26.43 0.84 39.27
N PRO A 86 -25.70 0.01 38.50
CA PRO A 86 -24.27 0.19 38.31
C PRO A 86 -23.97 1.46 37.51
N PRO A 87 -22.96 2.26 37.89
CA PRO A 87 -22.58 3.44 37.12
C PRO A 87 -22.10 3.04 35.72
N ILE A 88 -22.42 3.88 34.73
CA ILE A 88 -22.10 3.59 33.33
C ILE A 88 -20.69 4.10 33.01
N PRO A 89 -19.73 3.20 32.71
CA PRO A 89 -18.35 3.57 32.44
C PRO A 89 -18.20 4.38 31.15
N SER A 90 -17.14 5.18 31.08
CA SER A 90 -16.79 5.91 29.86
C SER A 90 -16.28 4.97 28.76
N GLU A 91 -16.43 5.39 27.50
CA GLU A 91 -15.95 4.60 26.36
C GLU A 91 -14.44 4.33 26.46
N THR A 92 -13.68 5.30 26.96
CA THR A 92 -12.25 5.19 27.21
C THR A 92 -11.93 4.08 28.22
N LEU A 93 -12.73 3.97 29.29
CA LEU A 93 -12.56 2.93 30.30
C LEU A 93 -12.87 1.55 29.74
N LEU A 94 -13.99 1.40 29.02
CA LEU A 94 -14.36 0.13 28.37
C LEU A 94 -13.31 -0.32 27.34
N LYS A 95 -12.73 0.62 26.59
CA LYS A 95 -11.66 0.36 25.63
C LYS A 95 -10.36 -0.09 26.30
N HIS A 96 -10.07 0.40 27.50
CA HIS A 96 -8.89 0.00 28.27
C HIS A 96 -8.96 -1.44 28.72
N PHE A 97 -10.11 -1.83 29.27
CA PHE A 97 -10.37 -3.19 29.76
C PHE A 97 -10.80 -4.16 28.65
N GLU A 98 -10.65 -3.78 27.38
CA GLU A 98 -10.99 -4.59 26.22
C GLU A 98 -12.46 -5.09 26.19
N ARG A 99 -13.38 -4.40 26.91
CA ARG A 99 -14.83 -4.69 26.94
C ARG A 99 -15.55 -4.06 25.74
N HIS A 100 -15.16 -4.50 24.54
CA HIS A 100 -15.74 -4.04 23.28
C HIS A 100 -17.20 -4.48 23.09
N ASP A 101 -17.58 -5.58 23.74
CA ASP A 101 -18.94 -6.12 23.82
C ASP A 101 -19.90 -5.12 24.48
N LEU A 102 -19.58 -4.68 25.70
CA LEU A 102 -20.37 -3.70 26.44
C LEU A 102 -20.43 -2.36 25.72
N ARG A 103 -19.31 -1.91 25.14
CA ARG A 103 -19.29 -0.67 24.35
C ARG A 103 -20.27 -0.71 23.18
N TYR A 104 -20.28 -1.83 22.45
CA TYR A 104 -21.18 -2.02 21.32
C TYR A 104 -22.65 -2.08 21.78
N ALA A 105 -22.93 -2.82 22.86
CA ALA A 105 -24.26 -2.88 23.46
C ALA A 105 -24.77 -1.49 23.86
N ILE A 106 -23.91 -0.69 24.50
CA ILE A 106 -24.26 0.67 24.91
C ILE A 106 -24.56 1.56 23.70
N SER A 107 -23.73 1.50 22.66
CA SER A 107 -23.93 2.25 21.43
C SER A 107 -25.25 1.88 20.73
N ASN A 108 -25.62 0.60 20.73
CA ASN A 108 -26.83 0.12 20.07
C ASN A 108 -28.12 0.52 20.80
N MET A 109 -28.05 0.76 22.11
CA MET A 109 -29.18 1.22 22.92
C MET A 109 -29.33 2.74 22.93
N GLY A 110 -28.74 3.44 21.94
CA GLY A 110 -28.83 4.89 21.83
C GLY A 110 -27.78 5.66 22.62
N GLY A 111 -26.73 4.98 23.11
CA GLY A 111 -25.61 5.62 23.80
C GLY A 111 -25.70 5.57 25.33
N ARG A 112 -24.76 6.26 25.98
CA ARG A 112 -24.59 6.20 27.44
C ARG A 112 -25.71 6.92 28.17
N GLU A 113 -26.12 8.05 27.64
CA GLU A 113 -27.15 8.93 28.15
C GLU A 113 -28.52 8.25 28.15
N ALA A 114 -28.85 7.54 27.06
CA ALA A 114 -30.08 6.76 26.95
C ALA A 114 -30.14 5.65 28.01
N ILE A 115 -29.05 4.87 28.15
CA ILE A 115 -29.00 3.78 29.13
C ILE A 115 -28.98 4.31 30.58
N SER A 116 -28.33 5.45 30.82
CA SER A 116 -28.34 6.11 32.14
C SER A 116 -29.76 6.46 32.55
N LYS A 117 -30.53 7.08 31.63
CA LYS A 117 -31.93 7.40 31.85
C LYS A 117 -32.78 6.14 32.06
N ASP A 118 -32.54 5.12 31.25
CA ASP A 118 -33.30 3.86 31.30
C ASP A 118 -33.06 3.03 32.56
N LEU A 119 -31.83 3.01 33.06
CA LEU A 119 -31.44 2.26 34.27
C LEU A 119 -31.48 3.11 35.54
N ASN A 120 -31.81 4.40 35.42
CA ASN A 120 -31.63 5.40 36.48
C ASN A 120 -30.22 5.37 37.10
N ALA A 121 -29.20 5.16 36.25
CA ALA A 121 -27.82 4.95 36.64
C ALA A 121 -26.98 6.23 36.48
N THR A 122 -25.98 6.42 37.34
CA THR A 122 -25.06 7.56 37.27
C THR A 122 -24.07 7.42 36.09
N LEU A 123 -23.76 8.54 35.43
CA LEU A 123 -22.81 8.58 34.31
C LEU A 123 -21.41 8.97 34.80
N ILE A 124 -20.40 8.17 34.45
CA ILE A 124 -19.01 8.55 34.68
C ILE A 124 -18.57 9.57 33.61
N PRO A 125 -18.09 10.77 33.96
CA PRO A 125 -17.65 11.75 32.96
C PRO A 125 -16.69 11.18 31.90
N GLY A 126 -16.83 11.65 30.65
CA GLY A 126 -15.95 11.21 29.56
C GLY A 126 -14.51 11.70 29.73
N LYS A 127 -14.33 12.88 30.35
CA LYS A 127 -13.02 13.42 30.70
C LYS A 127 -12.49 12.74 31.95
N TRP A 128 -11.27 12.21 31.85
CA TRP A 128 -10.66 11.41 32.91
C TRP A 128 -10.44 12.17 34.22
N SER A 129 -10.06 13.44 34.16
CA SER A 129 -9.89 14.29 35.34
C SER A 129 -11.18 14.44 36.13
N GLU A 130 -12.30 14.68 35.43
CA GLU A 130 -13.64 14.78 36.03
C GLU A 130 -14.08 13.42 36.58
N ALA A 131 -13.83 12.33 35.85
CA ALA A 131 -14.16 10.98 36.29
C ALA A 131 -13.50 10.61 37.63
N ILE A 132 -12.23 10.99 37.83
CA ILE A 132 -11.51 10.78 39.09
C ILE A 132 -12.10 11.60 40.22
N GLN A 133 -12.52 12.84 39.94
CA GLN A 133 -13.04 13.75 40.95
C GLN A 133 -14.43 13.32 41.44
N PHE A 134 -15.32 12.97 40.50
CA PHE A 134 -16.75 12.82 40.76
C PHE A 134 -17.25 11.37 40.93
N SER A 135 -16.48 10.34 40.56
CA SER A 135 -16.90 8.94 40.71
C SER A 135 -16.03 8.20 41.72
N ASP A 136 -16.67 7.69 42.78
CA ASP A 136 -16.00 6.92 43.82
C ASP A 136 -15.55 5.56 43.31
N GLU A 137 -16.22 5.01 42.30
CA GLU A 137 -15.84 3.78 41.61
C GLU A 137 -14.51 3.93 40.89
N VAL A 138 -14.26 5.07 40.24
CA VAL A 138 -12.97 5.37 39.61
C VAL A 138 -11.89 5.56 40.67
N LYS A 139 -12.21 6.16 41.83
CA LYS A 139 -11.27 6.27 42.96
C LYS A 139 -10.91 4.90 43.54
N GLN A 140 -11.90 4.02 43.71
CA GLN A 140 -11.68 2.63 44.13
C GLN A 140 -10.80 1.88 43.13
N LEU A 141 -11.04 2.06 41.83
CA LEU A 141 -10.23 1.47 40.76
C LEU A 141 -8.76 1.93 40.80
N LEU A 142 -8.52 3.18 41.21
CA LEU A 142 -7.17 3.77 41.37
C LEU A 142 -6.52 3.48 42.72
N SER A 143 -7.24 2.85 43.66
CA SER A 143 -6.70 2.55 44.98
C SER A 143 -5.54 1.55 44.90
N LYS A 144 -4.50 1.75 45.73
CA LYS A 144 -3.30 0.90 45.74
C LYS A 144 -3.60 -0.57 46.05
N SER A 145 -4.73 -0.84 46.71
CA SER A 145 -5.19 -2.20 47.04
C SER A 145 -5.74 -2.96 45.83
N ASN A 146 -6.03 -2.28 44.71
CA ASN A 146 -6.59 -2.94 43.54
C ASN A 146 -5.48 -3.43 42.58
N PRO A 147 -5.25 -4.76 42.45
CA PRO A 147 -4.23 -5.29 41.56
C PRO A 147 -4.52 -4.99 40.08
N PHE A 148 -5.79 -4.76 39.72
CA PHE A 148 -6.23 -4.40 38.36
C PHE A 148 -6.06 -2.92 38.05
N GLY A 149 -5.84 -2.07 39.06
CA GLY A 149 -5.47 -0.66 38.91
C GLY A 149 -4.04 -0.46 38.40
N LYS A 150 -3.21 -1.51 38.34
CA LYS A 150 -1.82 -1.46 37.84
C LYS A 150 -1.78 -1.06 36.37
N GLY A 151 -1.57 0.23 36.13
CA GLY A 151 -1.44 0.82 34.78
C GLY A 151 -2.34 2.02 34.52
N LEU A 152 -3.27 2.33 35.44
CA LEU A 152 -4.06 3.56 35.41
C LEU A 152 -3.29 4.69 36.09
N SER A 153 -3.22 5.84 35.41
CA SER A 153 -2.57 7.04 35.93
C SER A 153 -3.62 7.96 36.56
N LYS A 154 -3.25 8.62 37.67
CA LYS A 154 -4.04 9.72 38.24
C LYS A 154 -4.12 10.94 37.31
N VAL A 155 -3.16 11.06 36.38
CA VAL A 155 -2.98 12.25 35.54
C VAL A 155 -3.49 12.03 34.12
N ALA A 156 -3.34 10.82 33.58
CA ALA A 156 -3.63 10.54 32.18
C ALA A 156 -4.67 9.43 32.03
N PRO A 157 -5.60 9.54 31.05
CA PRO A 157 -6.57 8.50 30.78
C PRO A 157 -5.88 7.19 30.43
N PRO A 158 -6.55 6.06 30.68
CA PRO A 158 -6.07 4.78 30.21
C PRO A 158 -5.84 4.78 28.70
N ILE A 159 -4.58 4.70 28.28
CA ILE A 159 -4.24 4.53 26.88
C ILE A 159 -4.44 3.06 26.53
N SER A 160 -5.23 2.75 25.50
CA SER A 160 -5.40 1.35 25.07
C SER A 160 -4.04 0.74 24.71
N ARG A 161 -3.86 -0.57 24.91
CA ARG A 161 -2.61 -1.27 24.54
C ARG A 161 -2.19 -1.00 23.09
N HIS A 162 -3.17 -0.90 22.18
CA HIS A 162 -2.93 -0.51 20.79
C HIS A 162 -2.45 0.93 20.66
N ALA A 163 -3.08 1.89 21.34
CA ALA A 163 -2.65 3.27 21.33
C ALA A 163 -1.25 3.43 21.94
N LYS A 164 -0.89 2.66 22.98
CA LYS A 164 0.47 2.62 23.54
C LYS A 164 1.48 2.07 22.52
N LYS A 165 1.16 0.99 21.80
CA LYS A 165 2.00 0.47 20.70
C LYS A 165 2.17 1.52 19.59
N THR A 166 1.11 2.21 19.21
CA THR A 166 1.16 3.27 18.19
C THR A 166 1.99 4.47 18.67
N LEU A 167 1.84 4.86 19.95
CA LEU A 167 2.62 5.94 20.56
C LEU A 167 4.11 5.59 20.57
N VAL A 168 4.47 4.39 21.02
CA VAL A 168 5.85 3.89 21.01
C VAL A 168 6.39 3.83 19.59
N LYS A 169 5.61 3.34 18.62
CA LYS A 169 6.00 3.32 17.20
C LYS A 169 6.21 4.73 16.64
N ASN A 170 5.37 5.69 17.04
CA ASN A 170 5.51 7.09 16.62
C ASN A 170 6.72 7.77 17.29
N GLN A 171 7.00 7.47 18.56
CA GLN A 171 8.23 7.92 19.23
C GLN A 171 9.47 7.33 18.56
N LEU A 172 9.46 6.02 18.24
CA LEU A 172 10.54 5.36 17.51
C LEU A 172 10.77 6.01 16.14
N ARG A 173 9.68 6.30 15.40
CA ARG A 173 9.76 7.02 14.11
C ARG A 173 10.32 8.43 14.26
N LYS A 174 10.00 9.15 15.33
CA LYS A 174 10.59 10.48 15.62
C LYS A 174 12.09 10.37 15.90
N VAL A 175 12.52 9.36 16.65
CA VAL A 175 13.95 9.12 16.91
C VAL A 175 14.68 8.72 15.62
N GLN A 176 14.11 7.81 14.83
CA GLN A 176 14.66 7.42 13.53
C GLN A 176 14.76 8.60 12.57
N LYS A 177 13.75 9.48 12.54
CA LYS A 177 13.79 10.70 11.76
C LYS A 177 14.91 11.63 12.23
N ARG A 178 15.02 11.88 13.54
CA ARG A 178 16.11 12.69 14.09
C ARG A 178 17.49 12.13 13.76
N MET A 179 17.68 10.81 13.82
CA MET A 179 18.93 10.18 13.42
C MET A 179 19.22 10.37 11.93
N HIS A 180 18.21 10.21 11.07
CA HIS A 180 18.36 10.43 9.64
C HIS A 180 18.72 11.89 9.32
N ASP A 181 18.03 12.84 9.97
CA ASP A 181 18.29 14.26 9.82
C ASP A 181 19.74 14.59 10.27
N MET A 182 20.19 14.07 11.42
CA MET A 182 21.58 14.23 11.89
C MET A 182 22.63 13.65 10.92
N ILE A 183 22.37 12.49 10.32
CA ILE A 183 23.26 11.88 9.32
C ILE A 183 23.32 12.76 8.06
N THR A 184 22.18 13.29 7.64
CA THR A 184 22.08 14.16 6.46
C THR A 184 22.83 15.47 6.67
N ASP A 185 22.63 16.09 7.84
CA ASP A 185 23.33 17.33 8.22
C ASP A 185 24.84 17.12 8.30
N SER A 186 25.29 15.98 8.84
CA SER A 186 26.72 15.61 8.89
C SER A 186 27.31 15.43 7.49
N PHE A 187 26.54 14.85 6.56
CA PHE A 187 26.97 14.65 5.17
C PHE A 187 27.05 15.98 4.40
N LEU A 188 26.11 16.91 4.63
CA LEU A 188 26.15 18.25 4.04
C LEU A 188 27.34 19.05 4.56
N ALA A 189 27.60 19.04 5.88
CA ALA A 189 28.75 19.71 6.48
C ALA A 189 30.10 19.15 5.97
N ALA A 190 30.18 17.84 5.72
CA ALA A 190 31.37 17.20 5.14
C ALA A 190 31.60 17.56 3.66
N ASN A 191 30.55 17.92 2.91
CA ASN A 191 30.69 18.35 1.52
C ASN A 191 31.06 19.84 1.42
N GLU A 192 30.56 20.68 2.31
CA GLU A 192 30.94 22.09 2.38
C GLU A 192 32.41 22.27 2.76
N THR A 193 32.95 21.42 3.65
CA THR A 193 34.37 21.44 4.02
C THR A 193 35.32 20.93 2.93
N ASN A 194 34.81 20.19 1.94
CA ASN A 194 35.60 19.75 0.77
C ASN A 194 35.46 20.70 -0.43
N ALA A 195 34.50 21.63 -0.41
CA ALA A 195 34.30 22.62 -1.47
C ALA A 195 35.22 23.85 -1.34
N SER A 196 35.93 24.02 -0.22
CA SER A 196 36.85 25.15 0.01
C SER A 196 38.28 24.95 -0.52
N SER A 197 38.55 23.86 -1.26
CA SER A 197 39.88 23.58 -1.84
C SER A 197 39.89 23.58 -3.38
N ILE A 198 38.89 24.19 -4.03
CA ILE A 198 38.95 24.49 -5.47
C ILE A 198 39.12 26.00 -5.62
N ASP A 199 40.38 26.38 -5.57
CA ASP A 199 40.88 27.67 -6.00
C ASP A 199 40.66 27.79 -7.51
N ASN A 200 39.84 28.74 -7.94
CA ASN A 200 39.92 29.39 -9.25
C ASN A 200 38.84 30.49 -9.40
N GLY A 201 39.31 31.73 -9.52
CA GLY A 201 38.77 32.65 -10.54
C GLY A 201 37.61 33.56 -10.14
N SER A 202 37.96 34.67 -9.50
CA SER A 202 37.51 36.03 -9.86
C SER A 202 36.22 36.16 -10.69
N PHE A 203 35.10 36.48 -10.03
CA PHE A 203 33.95 37.07 -10.71
C PHE A 203 33.29 38.15 -9.85
N MET A 204 33.01 39.28 -10.49
CA MET A 204 32.76 40.58 -9.87
C MET A 204 31.43 40.70 -9.13
N MET A 205 31.51 41.50 -8.06
CA MET A 205 30.43 42.22 -7.39
C MET A 205 29.62 43.07 -8.37
N ALA A 206 28.29 43.04 -8.23
CA ALA A 206 27.41 44.13 -8.61
C ALA A 206 26.21 44.21 -7.66
N ASP A 207 26.32 45.20 -6.76
CA ASP A 207 25.32 46.08 -6.15
C ASP A 207 23.87 45.61 -5.95
N ILE A 208 23.60 45.37 -4.67
CA ILE A 208 22.29 45.43 -4.02
C ILE A 208 22.17 46.85 -3.46
N SER A 209 21.58 47.77 -4.22
CA SER A 209 21.26 49.11 -3.71
C SER A 209 20.16 49.78 -4.53
N ASP A 210 18.97 49.16 -4.61
CA ASP A 210 17.75 49.88 -5.02
C ASP A 210 16.52 49.24 -4.38
N LEU A 211 16.31 49.61 -3.13
CA LEU A 211 15.07 49.38 -2.41
C LEU A 211 14.75 50.65 -1.60
N ILE A 212 13.52 51.13 -1.82
CA ILE A 212 12.66 51.93 -0.92
C ILE A 212 12.46 53.40 -1.34
N THR A 213 11.28 53.66 -1.94
CA THR A 213 10.49 54.88 -1.73
C THR A 213 9.10 54.49 -1.21
N PRO A 214 8.47 55.28 -0.30
CA PRO A 214 7.16 54.96 0.25
C PRO A 214 6.03 55.64 -0.54
N VAL A 215 4.97 54.90 -0.85
CA VAL A 215 3.70 55.48 -1.32
C VAL A 215 2.60 55.06 -0.35
N LYS A 216 2.10 56.04 0.39
CA LYS A 216 0.77 56.02 1.01
C LYS A 216 -0.24 56.16 -0.12
N GLU A 217 -1.22 55.24 -0.23
CA GLU A 217 -2.61 55.60 -0.55
C GLU A 217 -3.58 54.41 -0.47
N LYS A 218 -4.76 54.73 0.08
CA LYS A 218 -6.08 54.09 -0.02
C LYS A 218 -6.20 52.59 0.28
N ILE A 219 -6.78 52.34 1.46
CA ILE A 219 -7.32 51.04 1.88
C ILE A 219 -8.50 50.71 0.96
N ASP A 220 -8.26 49.81 0.01
CA ASP A 220 -9.26 49.17 -0.85
C ASP A 220 -10.10 48.18 -0.02
N ASP A 221 -11.34 47.90 -0.42
CA ASP A 221 -12.28 46.98 0.27
C ASP A 221 -11.70 45.56 0.41
N MET A 222 -10.73 45.20 -0.43
CA MET A 222 -9.89 44.00 -0.33
C MET A 222 -9.07 43.90 0.97
N THR A 223 -8.82 45.03 1.64
CA THR A 223 -8.04 45.10 2.89
C THR A 223 -8.92 44.83 4.11
N LEU A 224 -10.21 45.15 4.04
CA LEU A 224 -11.18 44.82 5.07
C LEU A 224 -11.42 43.30 5.13
N ASP A 225 -11.39 42.62 3.98
CA ASP A 225 -11.54 41.17 3.90
C ASP A 225 -10.29 40.43 4.42
N LYS A 226 -9.09 41.02 4.27
CA LYS A 226 -7.85 40.52 4.91
C LYS A 226 -7.85 40.67 6.43
N LEU A 227 -8.52 41.69 6.97
CA LEU A 227 -8.62 41.92 8.42
C LEU A 227 -9.68 41.05 9.10
N ARG A 228 -10.72 40.59 8.36
CA ARG A 228 -11.67 39.59 8.90
C ARG A 228 -11.05 38.20 9.13
N TYR A 229 -9.88 37.91 8.53
CA TYR A 229 -9.20 36.61 8.60
C TYR A 229 -7.90 36.61 9.44
N SER A 230 -7.51 37.73 10.04
CA SER A 230 -6.26 37.83 10.84
C SER A 230 -6.33 37.21 12.23
N GLY A 231 -7.50 36.69 12.65
CA GLY A 231 -7.68 35.97 13.91
C GLY A 231 -7.21 34.50 13.93
N GLY A 232 -6.43 34.03 12.94
CA GLY A 232 -6.00 32.64 12.88
C GLY A 232 -4.99 32.32 11.78
N GLU A 233 -3.74 32.77 11.95
CA GLU A 233 -2.58 32.60 11.05
C GLU A 233 -2.17 31.13 10.71
N ARG A 234 -2.94 30.10 11.12
CA ARG A 234 -2.69 28.72 10.68
C ARG A 234 -3.10 28.42 9.24
N TRP A 235 -3.77 29.35 8.57
CA TRP A 235 -4.30 29.17 7.22
C TRP A 235 -3.85 30.22 6.20
N ALA A 236 -2.79 30.99 6.50
CA ALA A 236 -2.16 31.82 5.48
C ALA A 236 -1.84 30.94 4.25
N GLN A 237 -2.38 31.32 3.09
CA GLN A 237 -2.17 30.62 1.82
C GLN A 237 -0.66 30.46 1.62
N GLN A 238 -0.15 29.23 1.77
CA GLN A 238 1.16 28.90 1.20
C GLN A 238 1.09 29.26 -0.29
N LYS A 239 2.10 29.94 -0.84
CA LYS A 239 2.09 30.50 -2.21
C LYS A 239 1.68 29.49 -3.29
N ASP A 240 1.83 28.18 -3.03
CA ASP A 240 1.49 27.11 -3.96
C ASP A 240 0.18 26.36 -3.65
N ARG A 241 -0.59 26.81 -2.65
CA ARG A 241 -1.87 26.18 -2.31
C ARG A 241 -3.01 26.80 -3.10
N LYS A 242 -3.65 25.96 -3.92
CA LYS A 242 -4.93 26.27 -4.57
C LYS A 242 -5.96 26.73 -3.53
N ALA A 243 -6.79 27.70 -3.91
CA ALA A 243 -7.80 28.29 -3.03
C ALA A 243 -8.82 27.26 -2.52
N ARG A 244 -9.43 27.54 -1.36
CA ARG A 244 -10.51 26.71 -0.85
C ARG A 244 -11.68 26.74 -1.84
N GLY A 245 -12.17 25.58 -2.25
CA GLY A 245 -13.22 25.46 -3.27
C GLY A 245 -12.70 25.26 -4.69
N TYR A 246 -11.38 25.38 -4.94
CA TYR A 246 -10.80 25.08 -6.25
C TYR A 246 -11.02 23.63 -6.71
N TRP A 247 -10.91 22.70 -5.77
CA TRP A 247 -11.06 21.28 -6.06
C TRP A 247 -12.53 20.89 -6.14
N ASP A 248 -13.01 20.78 -7.37
CA ASP A 248 -14.18 20.02 -7.77
C ASP A 248 -13.75 18.70 -8.44
N ILE A 249 -14.69 17.74 -8.59
CA ILE A 249 -14.43 16.44 -9.19
C ILE A 249 -13.96 16.56 -10.64
N ASP A 250 -14.57 17.45 -11.45
CA ASP A 250 -14.18 17.62 -12.84
C ASP A 250 -12.78 18.27 -12.96
N VAL A 251 -12.49 19.28 -12.13
CA VAL A 251 -11.15 19.89 -12.03
C VAL A 251 -10.10 18.86 -11.61
N LEU A 252 -10.43 17.99 -10.65
CA LEU A 252 -9.55 16.89 -10.24
C LEU A 252 -9.26 15.95 -11.41
N ILE A 253 -10.28 15.59 -12.20
CA ILE A 253 -10.13 14.69 -13.36
C ILE A 253 -9.24 15.32 -14.42
N GLU A 254 -9.46 16.59 -14.75
CA GLU A 254 -8.64 17.34 -15.72
C GLU A 254 -7.18 17.43 -15.29
N GLU A 255 -6.93 17.91 -14.07
CA GLU A 255 -5.58 18.02 -13.49
C GLU A 255 -4.88 16.66 -13.41
N LEU A 256 -5.63 15.59 -13.12
CA LEU A 256 -5.08 14.24 -13.12
C LEU A 256 -4.70 13.78 -14.54
N TYR A 257 -5.54 14.00 -15.56
CA TYR A 257 -5.20 13.63 -16.94
C TYR A 257 -4.02 14.42 -17.50
N ASP A 258 -3.90 15.70 -17.14
CA ASP A 258 -2.76 16.52 -17.54
C ASP A 258 -1.47 16.03 -16.85
N TYR A 259 -1.54 15.70 -15.56
CA TYR A 259 -0.44 15.04 -14.84
C TYR A 259 -0.06 13.70 -15.51
N GLN A 260 -1.02 12.88 -15.92
CA GLN A 260 -0.72 11.60 -16.59
C GLN A 260 -0.10 11.78 -17.97
N SER A 261 -0.49 12.82 -18.70
CA SER A 261 0.11 13.16 -20.00
C SER A 261 1.58 13.56 -19.80
N TYR A 262 1.88 14.40 -18.81
CA TYR A 262 3.24 14.75 -18.43
C TYR A 262 4.08 13.52 -18.03
N ILE A 263 3.54 12.63 -17.19
CA ILE A 263 4.24 11.40 -16.78
C ILE A 263 4.46 10.45 -17.95
N LYS A 264 3.55 10.42 -18.93
CA LYS A 264 3.71 9.61 -20.14
C LYS A 264 4.92 10.03 -20.95
N GLU A 265 5.12 11.32 -21.14
CA GLU A 265 6.28 11.86 -21.85
C GLU A 265 7.57 11.66 -21.05
N LYS A 266 7.55 12.00 -19.76
CA LYS A 266 8.74 11.95 -18.89
C LYS A 266 9.22 10.53 -18.58
N LYS A 267 8.31 9.62 -18.22
CA LYS A 267 8.64 8.26 -17.72
C LYS A 267 8.31 7.15 -18.71
N LYS A 268 7.83 7.48 -19.93
CA LYS A 268 7.34 6.49 -20.92
C LYS A 268 6.31 5.53 -20.33
N ARG A 269 5.37 6.08 -19.55
CA ARG A 269 4.30 5.36 -18.86
C ARG A 269 2.95 5.64 -19.54
N PRO A 270 2.15 4.64 -19.91
CA PRO A 270 0.77 4.81 -20.34
C PRO A 270 -0.03 5.78 -19.47
N SER A 271 -0.67 6.76 -20.11
CA SER A 271 -1.48 7.77 -19.44
C SER A 271 -2.77 7.22 -18.84
N ILE A 272 -3.15 5.98 -19.18
CA ILE A 272 -4.35 5.31 -18.69
C ILE A 272 -4.18 4.68 -17.30
N TRP A 273 -3.04 4.87 -16.63
CA TRP A 273 -2.78 4.27 -15.32
C TRP A 273 -2.77 5.30 -14.21
N MET A 274 -3.34 4.93 -13.08
CA MET A 274 -3.26 5.73 -11.89
C MET A 274 -1.84 5.71 -11.32
N ALA A 275 -1.24 6.88 -11.15
CA ALA A 275 0.05 7.00 -10.47
C ALA A 275 -0.11 6.72 -8.97
N ARG A 276 0.95 6.25 -8.31
CA ARG A 276 0.90 6.08 -6.85
C ARG A 276 0.74 7.45 -6.19
N PRO A 277 -0.04 7.57 -5.10
CA PRO A 277 -0.09 8.79 -4.30
C PRO A 277 1.30 9.28 -3.84
N SER A 278 2.25 8.36 -3.58
CA SER A 278 3.63 8.72 -3.25
C SER A 278 4.37 9.35 -4.43
N GLU A 279 4.24 8.78 -5.63
CA GLU A 279 4.85 9.32 -6.86
C GLU A 279 4.31 10.72 -7.18
N ILE A 280 3.00 10.94 -7.01
CA ILE A 280 2.38 12.26 -7.20
C ILE A 280 2.99 13.30 -6.23
N SER A 281 3.28 12.89 -4.99
CA SER A 281 3.94 13.73 -4.00
C SER A 281 5.43 13.96 -4.29
N GLU A 282 6.14 12.95 -4.78
CA GLU A 282 7.55 13.07 -5.17
C GLU A 282 7.74 14.04 -6.33
N GLU A 283 6.76 14.17 -7.21
CA GLU A 283 6.73 15.17 -8.30
C GLU A 283 6.19 16.54 -7.84
N GLY A 284 6.03 16.77 -6.53
CA GLY A 284 5.61 18.05 -5.96
C GLY A 284 4.11 18.35 -6.00
N ARG A 285 3.28 17.45 -6.56
CA ARG A 285 1.82 17.61 -6.68
C ARG A 285 1.08 17.14 -5.43
N HIS A 286 1.50 17.62 -4.25
CA HIS A 286 0.87 17.24 -2.98
C HIS A 286 -0.60 17.65 -2.89
N ASP A 287 -0.97 18.73 -3.58
CA ASP A 287 -2.33 19.25 -3.74
C ASP A 287 -3.25 18.23 -4.44
N LEU A 288 -2.81 17.70 -5.58
CA LEU A 288 -3.52 16.67 -6.35
C LEU A 288 -3.69 15.39 -5.53
N ARG A 289 -2.63 14.97 -4.81
CA ARG A 289 -2.72 13.82 -3.88
C ARG A 289 -3.79 14.04 -2.81
N GLN A 290 -3.81 15.21 -2.19
CA GLN A 290 -4.80 15.53 -1.15
C GLN A 290 -6.22 15.58 -1.72
N ALA A 291 -6.39 16.11 -2.94
CA ALA A 291 -7.66 16.08 -3.64
C ALA A 291 -8.14 14.64 -3.88
N ILE A 292 -7.30 13.75 -4.42
CA ILE A 292 -7.62 12.32 -4.59
C ILE A 292 -8.09 11.69 -3.27
N ALA A 293 -7.38 11.97 -2.17
CA ALA A 293 -7.76 11.46 -0.84
C ALA A 293 -9.10 12.02 -0.35
N ARG A 294 -9.38 13.31 -0.60
CA ARG A 294 -10.62 13.99 -0.21
C ARG A 294 -11.85 13.43 -0.93
N PHE A 295 -11.71 13.09 -2.21
CA PHE A 295 -12.83 12.59 -3.02
C PHE A 295 -13.10 11.09 -2.89
N GLY A 296 -12.49 10.38 -1.94
CA GLY A 296 -12.76 8.95 -1.72
C GLY A 296 -11.59 8.02 -2.03
N GLY A 297 -10.43 8.58 -2.36
CA GLY A 297 -9.19 7.81 -2.56
C GLY A 297 -8.97 7.37 -4.01
N THR A 298 -7.89 6.61 -4.20
CA THR A 298 -7.45 6.18 -5.55
C THR A 298 -8.48 5.33 -6.25
N ASP A 299 -9.16 4.43 -5.53
CA ASP A 299 -10.04 3.43 -6.14
C ASP A 299 -11.32 4.10 -6.68
N PHE A 300 -11.87 5.04 -5.91
CA PHE A 300 -13.01 5.86 -6.36
C PHE A 300 -12.64 6.71 -7.58
N VAL A 301 -11.48 7.36 -7.54
CA VAL A 301 -11.01 8.18 -8.67
C VAL A 301 -10.75 7.32 -9.91
N CYS A 302 -10.17 6.12 -9.77
CA CYS A 302 -9.96 5.19 -10.88
C CYS A 302 -11.30 4.83 -11.55
N ASN A 303 -12.32 4.47 -10.77
CA ASN A 303 -13.64 4.11 -11.29
C ASN A 303 -14.27 5.27 -12.08
N ILE A 304 -14.25 6.50 -11.55
CA ILE A 304 -14.82 7.67 -12.24
C ILE A 304 -14.03 8.06 -13.50
N THR A 305 -12.70 7.95 -13.44
CA THR A 305 -11.81 8.37 -14.55
C THR A 305 -11.60 7.27 -15.59
N GLY A 306 -11.98 6.03 -15.29
CA GLY A 306 -11.61 4.86 -16.09
C GLY A 306 -10.10 4.60 -16.14
N LEU A 307 -9.33 5.09 -15.15
CA LEU A 307 -7.90 4.79 -15.03
C LEU A 307 -7.70 3.42 -14.38
N ILE A 308 -6.68 2.69 -14.83
CA ILE A 308 -6.35 1.39 -14.26
C ILE A 308 -5.60 1.61 -12.93
N PRO A 309 -6.01 0.92 -11.84
CA PRO A 309 -5.34 1.02 -10.56
C PRO A 309 -3.85 0.66 -10.66
N TYR A 310 -3.03 1.39 -9.91
CA TYR A 310 -1.59 1.19 -9.90
C TYR A 310 -1.17 -0.27 -9.64
N GLN A 311 -1.89 -0.98 -8.76
CA GLN A 311 -1.56 -2.35 -8.37
C GLN A 311 -1.65 -3.31 -9.56
N GLU A 312 -2.66 -3.15 -10.41
CA GLU A 312 -2.85 -4.00 -11.58
C GLU A 312 -1.78 -3.77 -12.63
N TRP A 313 -1.43 -2.51 -12.88
CA TRP A 313 -0.30 -2.18 -13.75
C TRP A 313 1.01 -2.77 -13.23
N ARG A 314 1.31 -2.57 -11.94
CA ARG A 314 2.52 -3.12 -11.34
C ARG A 314 2.56 -4.64 -11.50
N TYR A 315 1.43 -5.29 -11.24
CA TYR A 315 1.31 -6.73 -11.41
C TYR A 315 1.61 -7.16 -12.86
N PHE A 316 1.01 -6.48 -13.83
CA PHE A 316 1.26 -6.72 -15.26
C PHE A 316 2.74 -6.55 -15.65
N GLU A 317 3.41 -5.46 -15.27
CA GLU A 317 4.84 -5.29 -15.61
C GLU A 317 5.72 -6.32 -14.94
N THR A 318 5.45 -6.59 -13.66
CA THR A 318 6.27 -7.55 -12.92
C THR A 318 6.11 -8.94 -13.52
N GLN A 319 4.93 -9.27 -14.06
CA GLN A 319 4.70 -10.50 -14.80
C GLN A 319 5.42 -10.52 -16.15
N LEU A 320 5.44 -9.40 -16.89
CA LEU A 320 6.19 -9.29 -18.14
C LEU A 320 7.71 -9.41 -17.88
N GLU A 321 8.21 -8.75 -16.84
CA GLU A 321 9.59 -8.83 -16.37
C GLU A 321 9.97 -10.27 -16.03
N LEU A 322 9.11 -10.98 -15.27
CA LEU A 322 9.29 -12.40 -14.97
C LEU A 322 9.47 -13.23 -16.23
N PHE A 323 8.62 -13.04 -17.24
CA PHE A 323 8.71 -13.82 -18.48
C PHE A 323 9.96 -13.47 -19.30
N LEU A 324 10.33 -12.20 -19.36
CA LEU A 324 11.55 -11.76 -20.05
C LEU A 324 12.81 -12.30 -19.37
N GLU A 325 12.91 -12.21 -18.05
CA GLU A 325 14.02 -12.75 -17.26
C GLU A 325 14.08 -14.28 -17.37
N LEU A 326 12.93 -14.96 -17.33
CA LEU A 326 12.86 -16.41 -17.51
C LEU A 326 13.35 -16.81 -18.91
N ARG A 327 12.90 -16.13 -19.97
CA ARG A 327 13.40 -16.39 -21.33
C ARG A 327 14.89 -16.12 -21.44
N SER A 328 15.38 -15.00 -20.90
CA SER A 328 16.81 -14.70 -20.90
C SER A 328 17.62 -15.77 -20.16
N TYR A 329 17.08 -16.32 -19.07
CA TYR A 329 17.70 -17.41 -18.33
C TYR A 329 17.76 -18.68 -19.17
N LEU A 330 16.63 -19.09 -19.76
CA LEU A 330 16.53 -20.29 -20.58
C LEU A 330 17.46 -20.21 -21.80
N ASN A 331 17.57 -19.05 -22.44
CA ASN A 331 18.48 -18.87 -23.57
C ASN A 331 19.96 -18.97 -23.18
N LYS A 332 20.32 -18.63 -21.93
CA LYS A 332 21.71 -18.61 -21.46
C LYS A 332 22.15 -19.91 -20.78
N PHE A 333 21.27 -20.49 -19.99
CA PHE A 333 21.56 -21.64 -19.12
C PHE A 333 20.65 -22.84 -19.37
N GLY A 334 19.63 -22.69 -20.22
CA GLY A 334 18.88 -23.84 -20.69
C GLY A 334 19.85 -24.79 -21.37
N GLU A 335 19.79 -26.06 -21.00
CA GLU A 335 20.45 -27.10 -21.76
C GLU A 335 19.99 -26.92 -23.21
N LYS A 336 20.94 -26.68 -24.12
CA LYS A 336 20.66 -26.57 -25.55
C LYS A 336 20.26 -27.95 -26.03
N SER A 337 19.03 -28.35 -25.75
CA SER A 337 18.40 -29.54 -26.27
C SER A 337 17.97 -29.31 -27.73
N GLU A 338 18.82 -28.67 -28.52
CA GLU A 338 18.55 -28.32 -29.93
C GLU A 338 18.51 -29.57 -30.83
N ILE A 339 18.90 -30.74 -30.33
CA ILE A 339 19.11 -31.90 -31.20
C ILE A 339 17.83 -32.71 -31.47
N ASP A 340 16.79 -32.68 -30.61
CA ASP A 340 15.66 -33.64 -30.76
C ASP A 340 14.25 -33.13 -30.39
N GLY A 341 13.97 -31.82 -30.47
CA GLY A 341 12.64 -31.30 -30.12
C GLY A 341 12.26 -31.55 -28.65
N GLN A 342 13.27 -31.61 -27.78
CA GLN A 342 13.10 -31.90 -26.37
C GLN A 342 12.33 -30.77 -25.68
N VAL A 343 11.42 -31.13 -24.79
CA VAL A 343 10.54 -30.18 -24.10
C VAL A 343 11.35 -29.35 -23.09
N VAL A 344 11.31 -28.02 -23.22
CA VAL A 344 12.01 -27.09 -22.33
C VAL A 344 11.55 -27.26 -20.88
N VAL A 345 12.46 -27.68 -19.99
CA VAL A 345 12.17 -27.91 -18.57
C VAL A 345 12.32 -26.62 -17.77
N PHE A 346 11.37 -26.35 -16.88
CA PHE A 346 11.42 -25.22 -15.97
C PHE A 346 12.57 -25.38 -14.96
N PRO A 347 13.44 -24.36 -14.80
CA PRO A 347 14.66 -24.46 -14.01
C PRO A 347 14.40 -24.66 -12.52
N ARG A 348 15.31 -25.33 -11.80
CA ARG A 348 15.23 -25.42 -10.34
C ARG A 348 15.61 -24.06 -9.73
N LEU A 349 14.95 -23.70 -8.62
CA LEU A 349 15.22 -22.43 -7.94
C LEU A 349 16.65 -22.35 -7.37
N LYS A 350 17.24 -23.50 -7.00
CA LYS A 350 18.65 -23.55 -6.56
C LYS A 350 19.59 -23.14 -7.68
N ASP A 351 19.36 -23.65 -8.88
CA ASP A 351 20.20 -23.40 -10.06
C ASP A 351 20.09 -21.93 -10.48
N ILE A 352 18.88 -21.34 -10.45
CA ILE A 352 18.67 -19.90 -10.68
C ILE A 352 19.52 -19.06 -9.72
N LYS A 353 19.54 -19.43 -8.43
CA LYS A 353 20.32 -18.72 -7.41
C LYS A 353 21.82 -18.91 -7.58
N ILE A 354 22.27 -20.13 -7.87
CA ILE A 354 23.69 -20.44 -8.14
C ILE A 354 24.20 -19.65 -9.34
N ASN A 355 23.37 -19.49 -10.38
CA ASN A 355 23.68 -18.72 -11.59
C ASN A 355 23.59 -17.19 -11.38
N GLY A 356 23.43 -16.71 -10.14
CA GLY A 356 23.42 -15.28 -9.80
C GLY A 356 22.18 -14.53 -10.29
N ARG A 357 21.07 -15.22 -10.55
CA ARG A 357 19.83 -14.62 -11.09
C ARG A 357 18.81 -14.38 -9.98
N GLU A 358 19.23 -13.64 -8.96
CA GLU A 358 18.42 -13.35 -7.76
C GLU A 358 17.10 -12.67 -8.10
N ARG A 359 17.10 -11.72 -9.05
CA ARG A 359 15.87 -11.05 -9.50
C ARG A 359 14.83 -12.01 -10.05
N LEU A 360 15.24 -12.94 -10.92
CA LEU A 360 14.34 -13.98 -11.46
C LEU A 360 13.83 -14.90 -10.35
N TYR A 361 14.68 -15.25 -9.38
CA TYR A 361 14.27 -16.03 -8.22
C TYR A 361 13.15 -15.33 -7.44
N ASP A 362 13.33 -14.05 -7.11
CA ASP A 362 12.34 -13.25 -6.38
C ASP A 362 11.03 -13.13 -7.17
N LEU A 363 11.12 -12.86 -8.47
CA LEU A 363 9.96 -12.80 -9.37
C LEU A 363 9.19 -14.12 -9.38
N ILE A 364 9.87 -15.26 -9.43
CA ILE A 364 9.19 -16.56 -9.38
C ILE A 364 8.49 -16.76 -8.04
N MET A 365 9.13 -16.36 -6.93
CA MET A 365 8.55 -16.48 -5.59
C MET A 365 7.32 -15.57 -5.39
N ASP A 366 7.39 -14.33 -5.88
CA ASP A 366 6.30 -13.34 -5.81
C ASP A 366 5.03 -13.82 -6.53
N PHE A 367 5.18 -14.64 -7.58
CA PHE A 367 4.07 -15.18 -8.39
C PHE A 367 3.66 -16.61 -7.99
N GLY A 368 3.90 -16.99 -6.73
CA GLY A 368 3.44 -18.27 -6.19
C GLY A 368 4.42 -19.44 -6.38
N GLY A 369 5.65 -19.15 -6.79
CA GLY A 369 6.75 -20.10 -6.86
C GLY A 369 6.83 -20.91 -8.15
N ARG A 370 7.90 -21.71 -8.25
CA ARG A 370 8.29 -22.50 -9.43
C ARG A 370 7.11 -23.28 -10.04
N LYS A 371 6.35 -23.96 -9.20
CA LYS A 371 5.28 -24.85 -9.61
C LYS A 371 4.13 -24.11 -10.30
N MET A 372 3.73 -22.97 -9.76
CA MET A 372 2.63 -22.17 -10.32
C MET A 372 3.00 -21.61 -11.69
N ILE A 373 4.23 -21.09 -11.83
CA ILE A 373 4.70 -20.56 -13.11
C ILE A 373 4.86 -21.67 -14.15
N ALA A 374 5.43 -22.82 -13.77
CA ALA A 374 5.58 -23.95 -14.67
C ALA A 374 4.22 -24.44 -15.20
N ILE A 375 3.20 -24.57 -14.34
CA ILE A 375 1.83 -24.92 -14.77
C ILE A 375 1.25 -23.85 -15.69
N LYS A 376 1.41 -22.56 -15.34
CA LYS A 376 0.90 -21.40 -16.11
C LYS A 376 1.52 -21.27 -17.50
N LEU A 377 2.74 -21.76 -17.69
CA LEU A 377 3.45 -21.78 -18.97
C LEU A 377 3.46 -23.18 -19.63
N ASP A 378 2.75 -24.15 -19.06
CA ASP A 378 2.77 -25.56 -19.50
C ASP A 378 4.20 -26.14 -19.67
N MET A 379 5.12 -25.70 -18.82
CA MET A 379 6.50 -26.18 -18.84
C MET A 379 6.63 -27.40 -17.93
N PRO A 380 7.23 -28.51 -18.38
CA PRO A 380 7.58 -29.60 -17.50
C PRO A 380 8.53 -29.07 -16.42
N TYR A 381 8.36 -29.55 -15.20
CA TYR A 381 9.27 -29.27 -14.10
C TYR A 381 9.53 -30.56 -13.36
N GLN A 382 10.71 -30.68 -12.77
CA GLN A 382 11.04 -31.85 -12.00
C GLN A 382 10.17 -31.92 -10.74
N LYS A 383 9.24 -32.88 -10.74
CA LYS A 383 8.30 -33.13 -9.65
C LYS A 383 9.09 -33.53 -8.40
N SER A 384 8.78 -32.90 -7.29
CA SER A 384 9.16 -33.44 -5.99
C SER A 384 8.19 -34.58 -5.65
N ILE A 385 8.63 -35.56 -4.85
CA ILE A 385 7.86 -36.77 -4.48
C ILE A 385 6.49 -36.43 -3.86
N LYS A 386 6.27 -35.20 -3.39
CA LYS A 386 5.04 -34.75 -2.70
C LYS A 386 4.02 -34.03 -3.59
N ASP A 387 4.19 -34.01 -4.92
CA ASP A 387 3.42 -33.12 -5.81
C ASP A 387 2.05 -33.64 -6.28
N GLU A 388 1.49 -34.69 -5.67
CA GLU A 388 0.24 -35.35 -6.13
C GLU A 388 -1.00 -34.45 -6.10
N VAL A 389 -1.04 -33.41 -5.26
CA VAL A 389 -2.18 -32.50 -5.09
C VAL A 389 -2.58 -31.77 -6.39
N PHE A 390 -1.71 -31.75 -7.40
CA PHE A 390 -1.95 -31.03 -8.66
C PHE A 390 -2.07 -31.96 -9.87
N LYS A 391 -2.18 -33.28 -9.67
CA LYS A 391 -2.56 -34.21 -10.74
C LYS A 391 -3.96 -33.82 -11.24
N GLY A 392 -4.05 -33.28 -12.45
CA GLY A 392 -5.31 -32.85 -13.09
C GLY A 392 -5.45 -31.35 -13.33
N LEU A 393 -4.60 -30.51 -12.74
CA LEU A 393 -4.56 -29.07 -13.05
C LEU A 393 -3.72 -28.81 -14.31
N SER A 394 -4.18 -29.29 -15.46
CA SER A 394 -3.70 -28.78 -16.75
C SER A 394 -4.52 -27.56 -17.13
N MET A 395 -3.87 -26.42 -17.26
CA MET A 395 -4.49 -25.21 -17.81
C MET A 395 -4.26 -25.16 -19.35
N GLY A 396 -4.03 -26.27 -20.05
CA GLY A 396 -3.78 -26.28 -21.51
C GLY A 396 -2.37 -25.82 -21.91
N LYS A 397 -2.03 -25.80 -23.21
CA LYS A 397 -0.69 -25.37 -23.65
C LYS A 397 -0.64 -23.84 -23.80
N ILE A 398 0.42 -23.18 -23.33
CA ILE A 398 0.73 -21.78 -23.67
C ILE A 398 2.24 -21.63 -23.79
N ASP A 399 2.71 -21.19 -24.95
CA ASP A 399 4.12 -20.92 -25.18
C ASP A 399 4.60 -19.63 -24.48
N LEU A 400 5.83 -19.66 -23.97
CA LEU A 400 6.44 -18.52 -23.27
C LEU A 400 6.67 -17.34 -24.22
N ASP A 401 7.13 -17.60 -25.45
CA ASP A 401 7.38 -16.54 -26.43
C ASP A 401 6.08 -15.89 -26.92
N PHE A 402 5.02 -16.69 -27.11
CA PHE A 402 3.68 -16.16 -27.32
C PHE A 402 3.23 -15.25 -26.17
N ALA A 403 3.34 -15.69 -24.92
CA ALA A 403 2.93 -14.90 -23.75
C ALA A 403 3.68 -13.56 -23.70
N ILE A 404 5.00 -13.56 -23.93
CA ILE A 404 5.82 -12.35 -23.98
C ILE A 404 5.36 -11.43 -25.11
N ARG A 405 5.16 -11.95 -26.34
CA ARG A 405 4.72 -11.13 -27.48
C ARG A 405 3.37 -10.49 -27.25
N LEU A 406 2.40 -11.24 -26.72
CA LEU A 406 1.07 -10.73 -26.40
C LEU A 406 1.13 -9.64 -25.32
N MET A 407 1.90 -9.84 -24.25
CA MET A 407 2.08 -8.82 -23.20
C MET A 407 2.80 -7.56 -23.73
N ILE A 408 3.82 -7.72 -24.59
CA ILE A 408 4.49 -6.57 -25.23
C ILE A 408 3.51 -5.81 -26.14
N TYR A 409 2.70 -6.51 -26.93
CA TYR A 409 1.65 -5.90 -27.75
C TYR A 409 0.69 -5.08 -26.88
N MET A 410 0.19 -5.67 -25.78
CA MET A 410 -0.69 -4.99 -24.83
C MET A 410 -0.04 -3.73 -24.26
N ARG A 411 1.21 -3.83 -23.79
CA ARG A 411 1.97 -2.68 -23.30
C ARG A 411 2.09 -1.56 -24.35
N LYS A 412 2.39 -1.91 -25.60
CA LYS A 412 2.46 -0.94 -26.71
C LYS A 412 1.11 -0.30 -27.00
N LYS A 413 0.02 -1.07 -26.98
CA LYS A 413 -1.35 -0.55 -27.17
C LYS A 413 -1.72 0.44 -26.07
N MET A 414 -1.42 0.11 -24.82
CA MET A 414 -1.64 0.99 -23.67
C MET A 414 -0.77 2.25 -23.72
N LEU A 415 0.46 2.18 -24.25
CA LEU A 415 1.31 3.35 -24.49
C LEU A 415 0.72 4.31 -25.52
N LYS A 416 0.03 3.80 -26.54
CA LYS A 416 -0.63 4.63 -27.55
C LYS A 416 -1.96 5.21 -27.05
N ALA A 417 -2.62 4.53 -26.11
CA ALA A 417 -3.88 4.99 -25.52
C ALA A 417 -3.77 6.40 -24.92
N ASN A 418 -4.86 7.16 -25.05
CA ASN A 418 -5.03 8.49 -24.45
C ASN A 418 -6.18 8.39 -23.43
N CYS A 419 -5.91 8.83 -22.19
CA CYS A 419 -6.81 8.70 -21.06
C CYS A 419 -8.16 9.42 -21.26
N LYS A 420 -8.18 10.56 -21.98
CA LYS A 420 -9.41 11.37 -22.16
C LYS A 420 -10.51 10.61 -22.91
N PHE A 421 -10.15 9.65 -23.78
CA PHE A 421 -11.13 8.85 -24.54
C PHE A 421 -11.69 7.63 -23.78
N TYR A 422 -11.11 7.27 -22.63
CA TYR A 422 -11.56 6.07 -21.89
C TYR A 422 -12.82 6.35 -21.05
N ARG A 423 -13.01 7.59 -20.57
CA ARG A 423 -14.21 7.96 -19.79
C ARG A 423 -15.52 7.66 -20.53
N SER A 424 -15.55 7.84 -21.85
CA SER A 424 -16.76 7.64 -22.66
C SER A 424 -17.08 6.18 -22.99
N ARG A 425 -16.16 5.24 -22.76
CA ARG A 425 -16.33 3.81 -23.10
C ARG A 425 -16.70 2.92 -21.92
N GLY A 426 -16.98 3.50 -20.76
CA GLY A 426 -17.22 2.79 -19.51
C GLY A 426 -15.94 2.55 -18.72
N ALA A 427 -16.08 2.38 -17.41
CA ALA A 427 -14.97 2.24 -16.47
C ALA A 427 -14.01 1.11 -16.90
N CYS A 428 -12.76 1.47 -17.20
CA CYS A 428 -11.70 0.51 -17.54
C CYS A 428 -10.89 0.22 -16.29
N ASP A 429 -11.53 -0.39 -15.30
CA ASP A 429 -10.90 -0.70 -14.01
C ASP A 429 -9.82 -1.79 -14.16
N HIS A 430 -9.79 -2.46 -15.33
CA HIS A 430 -9.00 -3.65 -15.56
C HIS A 430 -8.28 -3.72 -16.90
N ILE A 431 -7.20 -4.51 -16.95
CA ILE A 431 -6.51 -4.87 -18.19
C ILE A 431 -7.26 -6.01 -18.86
N TYR A 432 -7.97 -5.69 -19.94
CA TYR A 432 -8.73 -6.67 -20.71
C TYR A 432 -7.88 -7.43 -21.73
N MET A 433 -8.20 -8.71 -21.92
CA MET A 433 -7.66 -9.51 -23.01
C MET A 433 -8.12 -8.90 -24.36
N PRO A 434 -7.21 -8.64 -25.31
CA PRO A 434 -7.59 -8.14 -26.64
C PRO A 434 -8.34 -9.23 -27.40
N THR A 435 -9.44 -8.87 -28.07
CA THR A 435 -10.18 -9.84 -28.88
C THR A 435 -9.36 -10.26 -30.10
N VAL A 436 -9.73 -11.38 -30.70
CA VAL A 436 -9.13 -11.82 -31.97
C VAL A 436 -9.34 -10.76 -33.06
N ASP A 437 -10.50 -10.11 -33.09
CA ASP A 437 -10.80 -9.03 -34.02
C ASP A 437 -9.94 -7.79 -33.74
N ASP A 438 -9.71 -7.44 -32.46
CA ASP A 438 -8.81 -6.35 -32.08
C ASP A 438 -7.39 -6.62 -32.61
N LEU A 439 -6.91 -7.87 -32.51
CA LEU A 439 -5.58 -8.29 -33.00
C LEU A 439 -5.52 -8.26 -34.54
N LYS A 440 -6.56 -8.75 -35.23
CA LYS A 440 -6.65 -8.71 -36.71
C LYS A 440 -6.72 -7.26 -37.22
N HIS A 441 -7.47 -6.40 -36.56
CA HIS A 441 -7.57 -4.97 -36.88
C HIS A 441 -6.21 -4.28 -36.77
N ASP A 442 -5.45 -4.59 -35.70
CA ASP A 442 -4.11 -4.05 -35.47
C ASP A 442 -3.02 -4.75 -36.32
N LYS A 443 -3.41 -5.63 -37.28
CA LYS A 443 -2.54 -6.41 -38.18
C LYS A 443 -1.61 -7.40 -37.47
N GLU A 444 -1.94 -7.81 -36.26
CA GLU A 444 -1.22 -8.81 -35.46
C GLU A 444 -1.76 -10.22 -35.72
N PHE A 445 -1.79 -10.64 -37.00
CA PHE A 445 -2.42 -11.89 -37.44
C PHE A 445 -1.85 -13.13 -36.74
N ARG A 446 -0.53 -13.16 -36.52
CA ARG A 446 0.12 -14.28 -35.81
C ARG A 446 -0.39 -14.44 -34.38
N LEU A 447 -0.50 -13.32 -33.64
CA LEU A 447 -1.04 -13.36 -32.27
C LEU A 447 -2.51 -13.76 -32.29
N ALA A 448 -3.29 -13.31 -33.27
CA ALA A 448 -4.69 -13.69 -33.41
C ALA A 448 -4.85 -15.21 -33.59
N THR A 449 -4.07 -15.80 -34.51
CA THR A 449 -4.06 -17.26 -34.73
C THR A 449 -3.61 -18.03 -33.49
N GLU A 450 -2.60 -17.55 -32.77
CA GLU A 450 -2.13 -18.19 -31.54
C GLU A 450 -3.16 -18.08 -30.40
N VAL A 451 -3.88 -16.96 -30.28
CA VAL A 451 -4.99 -16.81 -29.31
C VAL A 451 -6.15 -17.75 -29.64
N GLU A 452 -6.50 -17.91 -30.93
CA GLU A 452 -7.49 -18.89 -31.38
C GLU A 452 -7.04 -20.32 -31.05
N LEU A 453 -5.77 -20.64 -31.31
CA LEU A 453 -5.16 -21.95 -31.08
C LEU A 453 -5.14 -22.33 -29.58
N TYR A 454 -4.68 -21.43 -28.72
CA TYR A 454 -4.56 -21.69 -27.27
C TYR A 454 -5.89 -21.53 -26.51
N GLY A 455 -6.88 -20.91 -27.16
CA GLY A 455 -8.20 -20.60 -26.60
C GLY A 455 -8.20 -19.28 -25.80
N PHE A 456 -9.08 -18.37 -26.20
CA PHE A 456 -9.17 -17.01 -25.63
C PHE A 456 -9.26 -16.99 -24.09
N GLU A 457 -10.20 -17.75 -23.52
CA GLU A 457 -10.44 -17.82 -22.07
C GLU A 457 -9.24 -18.40 -21.32
N ASN A 458 -8.57 -19.37 -21.92
CA ASN A 458 -7.39 -19.99 -21.35
C ASN A 458 -6.22 -19.00 -21.27
N VAL A 459 -5.97 -18.29 -22.37
CA VAL A 459 -4.95 -17.23 -22.43
C VAL A 459 -5.24 -16.13 -21.42
N ALA A 460 -6.49 -15.65 -21.36
CA ALA A 460 -6.91 -14.63 -20.42
C ALA A 460 -6.66 -15.04 -18.97
N ARG A 461 -7.11 -16.23 -18.55
CA ARG A 461 -6.93 -16.73 -17.18
C ARG A 461 -5.45 -16.91 -16.82
N ARG A 462 -4.67 -17.53 -17.70
CA ARG A 462 -3.24 -17.78 -17.44
C ARG A 462 -2.50 -16.47 -17.30
N LEU A 463 -2.74 -15.52 -18.22
CA LEU A 463 -2.07 -14.23 -18.18
C LEU A 463 -2.68 -13.24 -17.18
N GLN A 464 -3.79 -13.61 -16.53
CA GLN A 464 -4.58 -12.80 -15.59
C GLN A 464 -5.11 -11.51 -16.22
N PHE A 465 -5.54 -11.61 -17.47
CA PHE A 465 -6.34 -10.59 -18.10
C PHE A 465 -7.81 -10.76 -17.77
N GLN A 466 -8.52 -9.65 -17.66
CA GLN A 466 -9.97 -9.70 -17.56
C GLN A 466 -10.62 -9.98 -18.90
N MET A 467 -11.75 -10.67 -18.85
CA MET A 467 -12.58 -10.95 -20.02
C MET A 467 -13.77 -10.00 -20.02
N LYS A 468 -14.13 -9.49 -21.18
CA LYS A 468 -15.39 -8.75 -21.35
C LYS A 468 -16.55 -9.75 -21.24
N SER A 469 -17.63 -9.39 -20.54
CA SER A 469 -18.79 -10.28 -20.33
C SER A 469 -19.36 -10.86 -21.63
N ASN A 470 -19.38 -10.06 -22.69
CA ASN A 470 -19.88 -10.47 -24.01
C ASN A 470 -19.02 -11.56 -24.66
N GLU A 471 -17.71 -11.55 -24.42
CA GLU A 471 -16.79 -12.55 -24.96
C GLU A 471 -16.86 -13.86 -24.17
N LEU A 472 -17.17 -13.79 -22.87
CA LEU A 472 -17.42 -14.97 -22.04
C LEU A 472 -18.64 -15.76 -22.53
N ALA A 473 -19.69 -15.06 -22.98
CA ALA A 473 -20.86 -15.71 -23.56
C ALA A 473 -20.52 -16.46 -24.87
N LYS A 474 -19.70 -15.84 -25.73
CA LYS A 474 -19.23 -16.46 -26.98
C LYS A 474 -18.34 -17.68 -26.73
N SER A 475 -17.41 -17.61 -25.76
CA SER A 475 -16.52 -18.75 -25.45
C SER A 475 -17.30 -19.96 -24.94
N THR A 476 -18.33 -19.72 -24.13
CA THR A 476 -19.18 -20.78 -23.55
C THR A 476 -19.98 -21.52 -24.64
N LEU A 477 -20.53 -20.80 -25.62
CA LEU A 477 -21.27 -21.39 -26.74
C LEU A 477 -20.36 -22.24 -27.67
N CYS A 478 -19.13 -21.81 -27.89
CA CYS A 478 -18.17 -22.56 -28.72
C CYS A 478 -17.78 -23.92 -28.10
N LEU A 479 -17.70 -24.00 -26.77
CA LEU A 479 -17.41 -25.28 -26.08
C LEU A 479 -18.59 -26.26 -26.14
N GLN A 480 -19.82 -25.77 -26.22
CA GLN A 480 -21.02 -26.62 -26.32
C GLN A 480 -21.20 -27.22 -27.72
N SER A 481 -20.76 -26.54 -28.78
CA SER A 481 -20.86 -27.06 -30.16
C SER A 481 -19.79 -28.09 -30.54
N LYS A 482 -18.75 -28.26 -29.71
CA LYS A 482 -17.67 -29.25 -29.92
C LYS A 482 -17.86 -30.53 -29.10
N LYS A 483 -18.89 -30.60 -28.26
CA LYS A 483 -19.32 -31.81 -27.55
C LYS A 483 -20.50 -32.40 -28.29
#